data_AF-A0A930SPS2-F1
#
_entry.id   AF-A0A930SPS2-F1
#
_cell.length_a   1.000
_cell.length_b   1.000
_cell.length_c   1.000
_cell.angle_alpha   90.00
_cell.angle_beta   90.00
_cell.angle_gamma   90.00
#
_symmetry.space_group_name_H-M   'P 1'
#
loop_
_entity.id
_entity.type
_entity.pdbx_description
1 polymer ?
#
loop_
_entity_poly.entity_id
_entity_poly.type
_entity_poly.pdbx_seq_one_letter_code
_entity_poly.pdbx_strand_id
1 'polypeptide(L)'
;MNPAEPPLEGAALVKEVCRRIRVARSYWDAHNNAACRRERDRALTLYNTLTKEQKAQIPEVLKVWLRYRSEKYFGDHRTPPGTQRLGRGNQGKRRSRNR
;
A
#
# COMPACT_ATOMS: atom_id res chain seq x y z
N MET A 1 16.07 -4.82 22.86
CA MET A 1 15.03 -3.76 22.85
C MET A 1 15.33 -2.81 21.71
N ASN A 2 14.50 -2.74 20.67
CA ASN A 2 14.52 -1.57 19.78
C ASN A 2 13.91 -0.42 20.58
N PRO A 3 14.57 0.75 20.72
CA PRO A 3 13.92 1.91 21.31
C PRO A 3 12.71 2.23 20.44
N ALA A 4 11.51 2.17 21.03
CA ALA A 4 10.32 2.68 20.38
C ALA A 4 10.58 4.15 20.08
N GLU A 5 10.67 4.50 18.79
CA GLU A 5 10.84 5.90 18.39
C GLU A 5 9.74 6.72 19.07
N PRO A 6 10.08 7.88 19.67
CA PRO A 6 9.10 8.72 20.33
C PRO A 6 7.95 9.02 19.36
N PRO A 7 6.69 9.10 19.84
CA PRO A 7 5.55 9.44 19.01
C PRO A 7 5.86 10.70 18.21
N LEU A 8 5.69 10.64 16.89
CA LEU A 8 5.89 11.79 16.04
C LEU A 8 4.78 12.81 16.32
N GLU A 9 5.17 14.01 16.71
CA GLU A 9 4.22 15.07 17.09
C GLU A 9 4.34 16.30 16.18
N GLY A 10 3.25 17.05 16.09
CA GLY A 10 3.22 18.36 15.42
C GLY A 10 3.78 18.34 14.00
N ALA A 11 4.79 19.18 13.76
CA ALA A 11 5.44 19.31 12.47
C ALA A 11 6.20 18.04 12.02
N ALA A 12 6.70 17.23 12.96
CA ALA A 12 7.38 15.98 12.64
C ALA A 12 6.39 14.96 12.06
N LEU A 13 5.18 14.90 12.62
CA LEU A 13 4.10 14.07 12.11
C LEU A 13 3.67 14.48 10.70
N VAL A 14 3.52 15.79 10.45
CA VAL A 14 3.21 16.33 9.10
C VAL A 14 4.29 15.96 8.10
N LYS A 15 5.58 16.10 8.47
CA LYS A 15 6.71 15.72 7.62
C LYS A 15 6.71 14.24 7.30
N GLU A 16 6.43 13.39 8.29
CA GLU A 16 6.37 11.95 8.10
C GLU A 16 5.22 11.53 7.18
N VAL A 17 4.03 12.13 7.35
CA VAL A 17 2.90 11.90 6.42
C VAL A 17 3.32 12.28 4.99
N CYS A 18 3.92 13.45 4.79
CA CYS A 18 4.39 13.88 3.47
C CYS A 18 5.47 12.94 2.90
N ARG A 19 6.35 12.38 3.75
CA ARG A 19 7.36 11.42 3.34
C ARG A 19 6.73 10.10 2.90
N ARG A 20 5.81 9.56 3.71
CA ARG A 20 5.09 8.31 3.41
C ARG A 20 4.30 8.39 2.11
N ILE A 21 3.61 9.51 1.86
CA ILE A 21 2.88 9.70 0.59
C ILE A 21 3.86 9.71 -0.60
N ARG A 22 5.03 10.36 -0.47
CA ARG A 22 6.05 10.36 -1.53
C ARG A 22 6.62 8.97 -1.79
N VAL A 23 6.86 8.19 -0.75
CA VAL A 23 7.33 6.79 -0.87
C VAL A 23 6.24 5.90 -1.51
N ALA A 24 4.97 6.05 -1.11
CA ALA A 24 3.89 5.33 -1.77
C ALA A 24 3.82 5.68 -3.27
N ARG A 25 4.00 6.95 -3.62
CA ARG A 25 4.03 7.40 -5.01
C ARG A 25 5.23 6.87 -5.79
N SER A 26 6.42 6.77 -5.19
CA SER A 26 7.57 6.15 -5.89
C SER A 26 7.33 4.66 -6.15
N TYR A 27 6.69 3.93 -5.23
CA TYR A 27 6.29 2.54 -5.48
C TYR A 27 5.20 2.42 -6.55
N TRP A 28 4.29 3.38 -6.62
CA TRP A 28 3.32 3.48 -7.70
C TRP A 28 4.01 3.65 -9.06
N ASP A 29 4.94 4.60 -9.17
CA ASP A 29 5.69 4.85 -10.40
C ASP A 29 6.54 3.62 -10.80
N ALA A 30 7.06 2.88 -9.81
CA ALA A 30 7.75 1.61 -10.00
C ALA A 30 6.82 0.40 -10.24
N HIS A 31 5.51 0.60 -10.34
CA HIS A 31 4.49 -0.45 -10.50
C HIS A 31 4.48 -1.53 -9.39
N ASN A 32 5.10 -1.25 -8.25
CA ASN A 32 5.10 -2.12 -7.07
C ASN A 32 3.85 -1.86 -6.21
N ASN A 33 2.72 -2.37 -6.69
CA ASN A 33 1.40 -2.12 -6.09
C ASN A 33 1.27 -2.66 -4.65
N ALA A 34 1.96 -3.74 -4.31
CA ALA A 34 1.93 -4.30 -2.97
C ALA A 34 2.60 -3.35 -1.96
N ALA A 35 3.80 -2.86 -2.26
CA ALA A 35 4.50 -1.89 -1.42
C ALA A 35 3.77 -0.54 -1.38
N CYS A 36 3.27 -0.07 -2.53
CA CYS A 36 2.46 1.14 -2.63
C CYS A 36 1.25 1.09 -1.70
N ARG A 37 0.50 -0.03 -1.68
CA ARG A 37 -0.67 -0.20 -0.80
C ARG A 37 -0.29 -0.08 0.66
N ARG A 38 0.78 -0.78 1.09
CA ARG A 38 1.23 -0.77 2.48
C ARG A 38 1.64 0.62 2.96
N GLU A 39 2.42 1.35 2.15
CA GLU A 39 2.85 2.70 2.52
C GLU A 39 1.70 3.71 2.45
N ARG A 40 0.77 3.55 1.52
CA ARG A 40 -0.48 4.32 1.46
C ARG A 40 -1.30 4.13 2.74
N ASP A 41 -1.51 2.88 3.18
CA ASP A 41 -2.32 2.60 4.36
C ASP A 41 -1.72 3.25 5.61
N ARG A 42 -0.39 3.14 5.76
CA ARG A 42 0.35 3.83 6.83
C ARG A 42 0.22 5.35 6.74
N ALA A 43 0.34 5.93 5.54
CA ALA A 43 0.15 7.35 5.33
C ALA A 43 -1.26 7.80 5.69
N LEU A 44 -2.27 7.01 5.35
CA LEU A 44 -3.68 7.31 5.64
C LEU A 44 -3.98 7.22 7.14
N THR A 45 -3.44 6.21 7.83
CA THR A 45 -3.54 6.10 9.29
C THR A 45 -2.97 7.34 9.97
N LEU A 46 -1.76 7.76 9.61
CA LEU A 46 -1.14 8.97 10.17
C LEU A 46 -1.86 10.25 9.75
N TYR A 47 -2.36 10.33 8.52
CA TYR A 47 -3.13 11.49 8.06
C TYR A 47 -4.42 11.67 8.86
N ASN A 48 -5.08 10.57 9.23
CA ASN A 48 -6.32 10.63 10.00
C ASN A 48 -6.12 11.12 11.43
N THR A 49 -4.92 11.01 12.00
CA THR A 49 -4.59 11.57 13.32
C THR A 49 -4.23 13.05 13.28
N LEU A 50 -4.03 13.63 12.09
CA LEU A 50 -3.70 15.06 11.96
C LEU A 50 -4.91 15.96 12.21
N THR A 51 -4.66 17.10 12.87
CA THR A 51 -5.64 18.19 13.00
C THR A 51 -5.85 18.91 11.65
N LYS A 52 -6.86 19.78 11.57
CA LYS A 52 -7.17 20.54 10.34
C LYS A 52 -6.02 21.47 9.96
N GLU A 53 -5.39 22.09 10.94
CA GLU A 53 -4.27 23.02 10.79
C GLU A 53 -3.02 22.29 10.30
N GLN A 54 -2.79 21.07 10.78
CA GLN A 54 -1.70 20.21 10.33
C GLN A 54 -1.94 19.69 8.90
N LYS A 55 -3.18 19.30 8.57
CA LYS A 55 -3.55 18.90 7.21
C LYS A 55 -3.39 20.04 6.19
N ALA A 56 -3.60 21.29 6.62
CA ALA A 56 -3.39 22.46 5.76
C ALA A 56 -1.92 22.65 5.35
N GLN A 57 -0.97 22.18 6.16
CA GLN A 57 0.46 22.24 5.85
C GLN A 57 0.90 21.19 4.81
N ILE A 58 0.06 20.19 4.52
CA ILE A 58 0.38 19.18 3.50
C ILE A 58 0.13 19.77 2.11
N PRO A 59 1.10 19.65 1.17
CA PRO A 59 0.92 20.08 -0.21
C PRO A 59 -0.33 19.47 -0.86
N GLU A 60 -1.12 20.30 -1.55
CA GLU A 60 -2.41 19.89 -2.16
C GLU A 60 -2.25 18.69 -3.10
N VAL A 61 -1.17 18.65 -3.88
CA VAL A 61 -0.84 17.53 -4.78
C VAL A 61 -0.79 16.19 -4.04
N LEU A 62 -0.25 16.16 -2.82
CA LEU A 62 -0.16 14.93 -2.02
C LEU A 62 -1.53 14.53 -1.44
N LYS A 63 -2.36 15.50 -1.05
CA LYS A 63 -3.73 15.24 -0.56
C LYS A 63 -4.62 14.68 -1.68
N VAL A 64 -4.58 15.30 -2.86
CA VAL A 64 -5.32 14.83 -4.04
C VAL A 64 -4.86 13.44 -4.44
N TRP A 65 -3.55 13.16 -4.44
CA TRP A 65 -3.03 11.83 -4.74
C TRP A 65 -3.53 10.79 -3.72
N LEU A 66 -3.43 11.10 -2.43
CA LEU A 66 -3.85 10.21 -1.34
C LEU A 66 -5.36 9.90 -1.38
N ARG A 67 -6.19 10.85 -1.84
CA ARG A 67 -7.64 10.64 -2.02
C ARG A 67 -7.95 9.91 -3.34
N TYR A 68 -7.63 10.52 -4.47
CA TYR A 68 -8.12 10.10 -5.79
C TYR A 68 -7.41 8.86 -6.35
N ARG A 69 -6.09 8.74 -6.16
CA ARG A 69 -5.34 7.59 -6.68
C ARG A 69 -5.56 6.33 -5.82
N SER A 70 -5.72 6.54 -4.52
CA SER A 70 -6.06 5.49 -3.54
C SER A 70 -7.38 4.81 -3.87
N GLU A 71 -8.44 5.58 -4.07
CA GLU A 71 -9.79 5.05 -4.24
C GLU A 71 -9.95 4.24 -5.54
N LYS A 72 -9.41 4.77 -6.65
CA LYS A 72 -9.53 4.13 -7.98
C LYS A 72 -8.75 2.82 -8.11
N TYR A 73 -7.59 2.69 -7.46
CA TYR A 73 -6.68 1.56 -7.68
C TYR A 73 -6.54 0.61 -6.49
N PHE A 74 -6.88 1.07 -5.29
CA PHE A 74 -6.71 0.33 -4.06
C PHE A 74 -7.98 0.23 -3.22
N GLY A 75 -9.12 0.79 -3.66
CA GLY A 75 -10.42 0.57 -3.03
C GLY A 75 -10.87 -0.89 -3.12
N ASP A 76 -11.83 -1.27 -2.26
CA ASP A 76 -12.37 -2.63 -2.15
C ASP A 76 -13.09 -3.13 -3.41
N HIS A 77 -13.28 -2.25 -4.39
CA HIS A 77 -13.84 -2.55 -5.71
C HIS A 77 -12.90 -3.30 -6.67
N ARG A 78 -11.88 -3.99 -6.17
CA ARG A 78 -11.20 -5.01 -6.97
C ARG A 78 -11.72 -6.37 -6.58
N THR A 79 -12.55 -6.94 -7.46
CA THR A 79 -12.78 -8.38 -7.50
C THR A 79 -11.41 -9.06 -7.42
N PRO A 80 -11.14 -9.90 -6.41
CA PRO A 80 -9.92 -10.69 -6.41
C PRO A 80 -9.87 -11.44 -7.75
N PRO A 81 -8.76 -11.40 -8.51
CA PRO A 81 -8.61 -12.31 -9.64
C PRO A 81 -8.84 -13.70 -9.07
N GLY A 82 -9.84 -14.38 -9.62
CA GLY A 82 -10.48 -15.52 -8.98
C GLY A 82 -9.44 -16.48 -8.42
N THR A 83 -9.79 -17.07 -7.29
CA THR A 83 -9.18 -18.30 -6.80
C THR A 83 -9.38 -19.38 -7.86
N GLN A 84 -8.64 -19.33 -8.97
CA GLN A 84 -8.25 -20.53 -9.69
C GLN A 84 -7.29 -21.22 -8.73
N ARG A 85 -7.89 -21.98 -7.81
CA ARG A 85 -7.23 -23.13 -7.21
C ARG A 85 -6.51 -23.82 -8.35
N LEU A 86 -5.18 -23.85 -8.27
CA LEU A 86 -4.34 -24.66 -9.13
C LEU A 86 -5.05 -25.98 -9.39
N GLY A 87 -5.20 -26.31 -10.67
CA GLY A 87 -5.77 -27.55 -11.13
C GLY A 87 -5.15 -28.72 -10.36
N ARG A 88 -6.01 -29.42 -9.62
CA ARG A 88 -5.74 -30.78 -9.17
C ARG A 88 -5.73 -31.64 -10.44
N GLY A 89 -4.56 -31.84 -11.03
CA GLY A 89 -4.48 -32.57 -12.29
C GLY A 89 -3.12 -32.60 -12.97
N ASN A 90 -2.05 -32.93 -12.26
CA ASN A 90 -0.86 -33.50 -12.92
C ASN A 90 -0.05 -34.38 -11.95
N GLN A 91 -0.58 -35.55 -11.62
CA GLN A 91 0.24 -36.66 -11.12
C GLN A 91 0.55 -37.56 -12.32
N GLY A 92 1.76 -37.38 -12.85
CA GLY A 92 2.60 -38.46 -13.36
C GLY A 92 1.96 -39.43 -14.34
N LYS A 93 2.10 -39.10 -15.62
CA LYS A 93 2.15 -40.07 -16.73
C LYS A 93 3.23 -41.13 -16.43
N ARG A 94 2.85 -42.26 -15.81
CA ARG A 94 3.69 -43.47 -15.75
C ARG A 94 3.79 -44.04 -17.16
N ARG A 95 4.92 -43.77 -17.82
CA ARG A 95 5.36 -44.49 -19.02
C ARG A 95 6.47 -45.46 -18.62
N SER A 96 6.22 -46.76 -18.85
CA SER A 96 7.11 -47.79 -19.44
C SER A 96 6.60 -49.15 -18.93
N ARG A 97 5.84 -49.96 -19.69
CA ARG A 97 6.17 -50.74 -20.90
C ARG A 97 7.18 -51.87 -20.61
N ASN A 98 6.66 -53.11 -20.74
CA ASN A 98 7.25 -54.44 -20.99
C ASN A 98 8.51 -54.91 -20.23
N ARG A 99 8.41 -56.06 -19.55
CA ARG A 99 8.84 -57.36 -20.09
C ARG A 99 8.15 -58.50 -19.34
#